data_AF-A0A3N4JHS1-F1
#
_entry.id   AF-A0A3N4JHS1-F1
#
_cell.length_a   1.000
_cell.length_b   1.000
_cell.length_c   1.000
_cell.angle_alpha   90.00
_cell.angle_beta   90.00
_cell.angle_gamma   90.00
#
_symmetry.space_group_name_H-M   'P 1'
#
loop_
_entity.id
_entity.type
_entity.pdbx_description
1 polymer ?
#
loop_
_entity_poly.entity_id
_entity_poly.type
_entity_poly.pdbx_seq_one_letter_code
_entity_poly.pdbx_strand_id
1 'polypeptide(L)'
;MSSQSTTIPGLAHNQPTTLLPIQLAVMEAARAVWDLVGEEHINNFAVVGGAALLFHGSDTRTEDTDLAITREAFDKFCQLARNDPRFTEDPYWGPWRYHASFDFDVLIDFLDKSGVQGWLPELTGCCLIQGVPIAMLTDLALLK
;
A
#
# COMPACT_ATOMS: atom_id res chain seq x y z
N MET A 1 12.05 19.55 -54.69
CA MET A 1 12.57 18.73 -53.58
C MET A 1 12.33 19.51 -52.30
N SER A 2 11.24 19.17 -51.57
CA SER A 2 10.94 19.77 -50.27
C SER A 2 11.48 18.87 -49.18
N SER A 3 12.44 19.37 -48.41
CA SER A 3 12.89 18.79 -47.16
C SER A 3 11.81 19.00 -46.09
N GLN A 4 11.09 17.93 -45.75
CA GLN A 4 10.20 17.88 -44.59
C GLN A 4 11.05 17.81 -43.31
N SER A 5 10.96 18.84 -42.47
CA SER A 5 11.40 18.77 -41.08
C SER A 5 10.35 18.02 -40.29
N THR A 6 10.66 16.79 -39.90
CA THR A 6 9.87 16.02 -38.96
C THR A 6 10.13 16.54 -37.55
N THR A 7 9.21 17.34 -37.02
CA THR A 7 9.20 17.74 -35.61
C THR A 7 8.85 16.50 -34.78
N ILE A 8 9.80 15.99 -34.00
CA ILE A 8 9.56 14.96 -33.00
C ILE A 8 8.70 15.59 -31.89
N PRO A 9 7.49 15.09 -31.58
CA PRO A 9 6.76 15.52 -30.41
C PRO A 9 7.56 15.11 -29.17
N GLY A 10 7.94 16.12 -28.38
CA GLY A 10 8.79 15.98 -27.21
C GLY A 10 8.20 15.02 -26.17
N LEU A 11 9.11 14.39 -25.43
CA LEU A 11 8.83 13.66 -24.20
C LEU A 11 7.78 14.40 -23.38
N ALA A 12 6.62 13.75 -23.17
CA ALA A 12 5.69 14.14 -22.14
C ALA A 12 6.47 14.31 -20.83
N HIS A 13 6.27 15.46 -20.20
CA HIS A 13 6.93 15.86 -18.98
C HIS A 13 6.85 14.76 -17.91
N ASN A 14 7.99 14.17 -17.56
CA ASN A 14 8.20 13.56 -16.25
C ASN A 14 8.27 14.70 -15.23
N GLN A 15 7.13 15.35 -14.95
CA GLN A 15 7.05 16.10 -13.71
C GLN A 15 7.08 15.07 -12.57
N PRO A 16 7.96 15.23 -11.56
CA PRO A 16 7.87 14.42 -10.36
C PRO A 16 6.48 14.65 -9.79
N THR A 17 5.63 13.63 -9.79
CA THR A 17 4.30 13.79 -9.22
C THR A 17 4.47 14.00 -7.72
N THR A 18 4.15 15.20 -7.27
CA THR A 18 4.26 15.54 -5.85
C THR A 18 3.04 14.94 -5.16
N LEU A 19 3.27 13.90 -4.37
CA LEU A 19 2.21 13.30 -3.57
C LEU A 19 1.66 14.31 -2.56
N LEU A 20 0.35 14.30 -2.38
CA LEU A 20 -0.33 15.06 -1.34
C LEU A 20 0.05 14.51 0.05
N PRO A 21 0.01 15.33 1.12
CA PRO A 21 0.31 14.86 2.48
C PRO A 21 -0.46 13.61 2.90
N ILE A 22 -1.75 13.49 2.55
CA ILE A 22 -2.55 12.30 2.86
C ILE A 22 -2.04 11.04 2.14
N GLN A 23 -1.53 11.15 0.91
CA GLN A 23 -0.95 10.01 0.18
C GLN A 23 0.37 9.57 0.83
N LEU A 24 1.16 10.53 1.33
CA LEU A 24 2.35 10.21 2.12
C LEU A 24 1.98 9.51 3.44
N ALA A 25 0.92 9.96 4.12
CA ALA A 25 0.40 9.33 5.33
C ALA A 25 -0.08 7.88 5.08
N VAL A 26 -0.73 7.61 3.95
CA VAL A 26 -1.11 6.26 3.51
C VAL A 26 0.14 5.35 3.36
N MET A 27 1.18 5.84 2.69
CA MET A 27 2.43 5.08 2.55
C MET A 27 3.15 4.88 3.88
N GLU A 28 3.03 5.84 4.81
CA GLU A 28 3.58 5.75 6.17
C GLU A 28 2.84 4.69 7.00
N ALA A 29 1.50 4.65 6.96
CA ALA A 29 0.71 3.64 7.64
C ALA A 29 1.08 2.22 7.18
N ALA A 30 1.23 2.02 5.86
CA ALA A 30 1.65 0.75 5.28
C ALA A 30 3.03 0.29 5.80
N ARG A 31 3.99 1.22 5.87
CA ARG A 31 5.33 0.94 6.44
C ARG A 31 5.25 0.62 7.92
N ALA A 32 4.49 1.38 8.69
CA ALA A 32 4.38 1.18 10.12
C ALA A 32 3.79 -0.21 10.45
N VAL A 33 2.81 -0.68 9.66
CA VAL A 33 2.32 -2.05 9.80
C VAL A 33 3.41 -3.06 9.44
N TRP A 34 4.12 -2.86 8.33
CA TRP A 34 5.22 -3.74 7.93
C TRP A 34 6.34 -3.80 8.98
N ASP A 35 6.70 -2.68 9.60
CA ASP A 35 7.72 -2.61 10.66
C ASP A 35 7.33 -3.44 11.90
N LEU A 36 6.03 -3.53 12.21
CA LEU A 36 5.53 -4.42 13.27
C LEU A 36 5.48 -5.88 12.83
N VAL A 37 5.09 -6.15 11.58
CA VAL A 37 4.97 -7.51 11.02
C VAL A 37 6.34 -8.15 10.83
N GLY A 38 7.33 -7.45 10.28
CA GLY A 38 8.71 -7.91 10.15
C GLY A 38 9.00 -8.87 8.99
N GLU A 39 10.27 -8.94 8.61
CA GLU A 39 10.77 -9.68 7.44
C GLU A 39 10.49 -11.19 7.49
N GLU A 40 10.36 -11.78 8.67
CA GLU A 40 9.99 -13.20 8.82
C GLU A 40 8.62 -13.53 8.21
N HIS A 41 7.78 -12.50 8.00
CA HIS A 41 6.46 -12.61 7.39
C HIS A 41 6.42 -12.03 5.97
N ILE A 42 7.55 -11.95 5.25
CA ILE A 42 7.61 -11.42 3.86
C ILE A 42 6.65 -12.12 2.89
N ASN A 43 6.40 -13.42 3.07
CA ASN A 43 5.46 -14.18 2.23
C ASN A 43 4.01 -14.10 2.72
N ASN A 44 3.78 -13.46 3.87
CA ASN A 44 2.50 -13.40 4.57
C ASN A 44 1.86 -12.00 4.50
N PHE A 45 2.54 -11.04 3.88
CA PHE A 45 2.15 -9.64 3.85
C PHE A 45 2.40 -9.05 2.46
N ALA A 46 1.50 -8.20 1.98
CA ALA A 46 1.73 -7.30 0.86
C ALA A 46 0.83 -6.07 0.95
N VAL A 47 1.36 -4.89 0.64
CA VAL A 47 0.53 -3.70 0.40
C VAL A 47 -0.19 -3.88 -0.93
N VAL A 48 -1.49 -3.60 -0.94
CA VAL A 48 -2.36 -3.72 -2.12
C VAL A 48 -3.14 -2.42 -2.37
N GLY A 49 -4.09 -2.45 -3.31
CA GLY A 49 -5.04 -1.36 -3.52
C GLY A 49 -4.41 -0.02 -3.94
N GLY A 50 -5.02 1.07 -3.49
CA GLY A 50 -4.57 2.44 -3.77
C GLY A 50 -3.18 2.71 -3.21
N ALA A 51 -2.92 2.27 -1.97
CA ALA A 51 -1.63 2.42 -1.31
C ALA A 51 -0.49 1.80 -2.14
N ALA A 52 -0.66 0.58 -2.67
CA ALA A 52 0.35 -0.07 -3.50
C ALA A 52 0.69 0.72 -4.77
N LEU A 53 -0.31 1.37 -5.38
CA LEU A 53 -0.08 2.21 -6.57
C LEU A 53 0.77 3.43 -6.23
N LEU A 54 0.65 4.01 -5.04
CA LEU A 54 1.53 5.09 -4.58
C LEU A 54 2.98 4.64 -4.49
N PHE A 55 3.25 3.42 -3.99
CA PHE A 55 4.60 2.85 -3.97
C PHE A 55 5.17 2.62 -5.37
N HIS A 56 4.32 2.28 -6.34
CA HIS A 56 4.70 2.18 -7.76
C HIS A 56 4.82 3.55 -8.46
N GLY A 57 4.63 4.66 -7.76
CA GLY A 57 4.80 6.02 -8.27
C GLY A 57 3.55 6.62 -8.93
N SER A 58 2.38 6.03 -8.73
CA SER A 58 1.10 6.63 -9.13
C SER A 58 0.74 7.79 -8.20
N ASP A 59 -0.05 8.74 -8.71
CA ASP A 59 -0.66 9.84 -7.98
C ASP A 59 -2.14 9.61 -7.67
N THR A 60 -2.59 8.36 -7.72
CA THR A 60 -3.97 7.99 -7.42
C THR A 60 -4.40 8.55 -6.09
N ARG A 61 -5.56 9.20 -6.05
CA ARG A 61 -6.14 9.66 -4.78
C ARG A 61 -6.60 8.43 -3.99
N THR A 62 -6.08 8.29 -2.78
CA THR A 62 -6.41 7.26 -1.78
C THR A 62 -6.16 7.86 -0.40
N GLU A 63 -6.97 7.50 0.58
CA GLU A 63 -6.97 8.09 1.93
C GLU A 63 -6.88 6.99 3.01
N ASP A 64 -6.71 5.76 2.57
CA ASP A 64 -6.77 4.49 3.28
C ASP A 64 -5.62 3.57 2.85
N THR A 65 -5.32 2.57 3.66
CA THR A 65 -4.25 1.60 3.41
C THR A 65 -4.81 0.19 3.38
N ASP A 66 -4.79 -0.44 2.21
CA ASP A 66 -5.17 -1.83 2.03
C ASP A 66 -3.97 -2.76 2.14
N LEU A 67 -4.07 -3.78 3.00
CA LEU A 67 -3.01 -4.74 3.27
C LEU A 67 -3.52 -6.16 3.09
N ALA A 68 -2.93 -6.90 2.15
CA ALA A 68 -3.12 -8.34 2.07
C ALA A 68 -2.25 -9.02 3.14
N ILE A 69 -2.86 -9.70 4.09
CA ILE A 69 -2.17 -10.32 5.22
C ILE A 69 -2.71 -11.73 5.52
N THR A 70 -1.86 -12.65 5.96
CA THR A 70 -2.31 -13.93 6.53
C THR A 70 -2.62 -13.79 8.01
N ARG A 71 -3.42 -14.71 8.56
CA ARG A 71 -3.81 -14.70 9.97
C ARG A 71 -2.62 -14.62 10.93
N GLU A 72 -1.56 -15.38 10.67
CA GLU A 72 -0.37 -15.40 11.53
C GLU A 72 0.30 -14.02 11.63
N ALA A 73 0.51 -13.36 10.50
CA ALA A 73 1.09 -12.02 10.46
C ALA A 73 0.15 -10.97 11.07
N PHE A 74 -1.16 -11.12 10.87
CA PHE A 74 -2.17 -10.24 11.47
C PHE A 74 -2.23 -10.36 13.00
N ASP A 75 -2.17 -11.57 13.54
CA ASP A 75 -2.15 -11.82 14.98
C ASP A 75 -0.91 -11.17 15.62
N LYS A 76 0.26 -11.27 14.97
CA LYS A 76 1.49 -10.58 15.39
C LYS A 76 1.32 -9.06 15.38
N PHE A 77 0.80 -8.51 14.27
CA PHE A 77 0.49 -7.08 14.19
C PHE A 77 -0.40 -6.64 15.35
N CYS A 78 -1.53 -7.32 15.60
CA CYS A 78 -2.46 -6.96 16.66
C CYS A 78 -1.81 -7.00 18.05
N GLN A 79 -0.93 -7.97 18.31
CA GLN A 79 -0.21 -8.06 19.59
C GLN A 79 0.70 -6.84 19.83
N LEU A 80 1.39 -6.38 18.78
CA LEU A 80 2.35 -5.29 18.88
C LEU A 80 1.67 -3.92 18.81
N ALA A 81 0.70 -3.75 17.92
CA ALA A 81 -0.01 -2.50 17.68
C ALA A 81 -0.75 -1.99 18.93
N ARG A 82 -1.26 -2.88 19.80
CA ARG A 82 -1.89 -2.49 21.07
C ARG A 82 -0.96 -1.73 22.03
N ASN A 83 0.35 -1.85 21.86
CA ASN A 83 1.34 -1.16 22.68
C ASN A 83 1.95 0.06 21.96
N ASP A 84 1.57 0.30 20.71
CA ASP A 84 2.05 1.43 19.90
C ASP A 84 0.99 2.53 19.89
N PRO A 85 1.25 3.71 20.48
CA PRO A 85 0.26 4.78 20.60
C PRO A 85 -0.18 5.37 19.26
N ARG A 86 0.52 5.06 18.16
CA ARG A 86 0.13 5.47 16.82
C ARG A 86 -1.04 4.65 16.28
N PHE A 87 -1.34 3.50 16.87
CA PHE A 87 -2.40 2.61 16.42
C PHE A 87 -3.60 2.64 17.37
N THR A 88 -4.80 2.70 16.80
CA THR A 88 -6.07 2.60 17.54
C THR A 88 -6.94 1.52 16.91
N GLU A 89 -7.36 0.55 17.72
CA GLU A 89 -8.34 -0.47 17.34
C GLU A 89 -9.74 0.15 17.40
N ASP A 90 -10.55 0.01 16.35
CA ASP A 90 -11.93 0.48 16.39
C ASP A 90 -12.74 -0.44 17.36
N PRO A 91 -13.49 0.13 18.31
CA PRO A 91 -14.15 -0.61 19.38
C PRO A 91 -15.23 -1.60 18.92
N TYR A 92 -15.65 -1.56 17.64
CA TYR A 92 -16.67 -2.45 17.08
C TYR A 92 -16.11 -3.54 16.17
N TRP A 93 -14.88 -3.99 16.42
CA TRP A 93 -14.15 -4.89 15.51
C TRP A 93 -13.95 -4.28 14.12
N GLY A 94 -13.98 -2.94 14.06
CA GLY A 94 -13.77 -2.17 12.84
C GLY A 94 -12.28 -2.11 12.46
N PRO A 95 -11.97 -1.46 11.33
CA PRO A 95 -10.61 -1.36 10.83
C PRO A 95 -9.71 -0.62 11.84
N TRP A 96 -8.42 -0.98 11.83
CA TRP A 96 -7.43 -0.27 12.62
C TRP A 96 -7.22 1.13 12.06
N ARG A 97 -6.86 2.08 12.92
CA ARG A 97 -6.42 3.41 12.50
C ARG A 97 -4.97 3.62 12.88
N TYR A 98 -4.25 4.28 11.99
CA TYR A 98 -2.90 4.75 12.20
C TYR A 98 -2.85 6.27 12.20
N HIS A 99 -2.32 6.84 13.27
CA HIS A 99 -2.06 8.26 13.38
C HIS A 99 -0.71 8.57 12.71
N ALA A 100 -0.78 9.06 11.48
CA ALA A 100 0.37 9.35 10.64
C ALA A 100 0.94 10.74 10.89
N SER A 101 2.10 11.00 10.30
CA SER A 101 2.65 12.35 10.22
C SER A 101 1.65 13.31 9.57
N PHE A 102 1.71 14.59 9.96
CA PHE A 102 0.77 15.65 9.56
C PHE A 102 -0.66 15.53 10.13
N ASP A 103 -0.82 14.81 11.25
CA ASP A 103 -2.08 14.67 12.00
C ASP A 103 -3.22 14.03 11.18
N PHE A 104 -2.89 13.12 10.25
CA PHE A 104 -3.87 12.30 9.54
C PHE A 104 -4.13 11.00 10.28
N ASP A 105 -5.41 10.65 10.41
CA ASP A 105 -5.81 9.31 10.83
C ASP A 105 -6.11 8.47 9.57
N VAL A 106 -5.22 7.52 9.28
CA VAL A 106 -5.33 6.63 8.13
C VAL A 106 -6.03 5.35 8.56
N LEU A 107 -7.07 4.99 7.83
CA LEU A 107 -7.77 3.72 8.00
C LEU A 107 -6.93 2.59 7.40
N ILE A 108 -6.77 1.49 8.14
CA ILE A 108 -6.05 0.30 7.70
C ILE A 108 -7.05 -0.84 7.53
N ASP A 109 -7.20 -1.27 6.28
CA ASP A 109 -8.01 -2.42 5.91
C ASP A 109 -7.12 -3.65 5.69
N PHE A 110 -7.54 -4.76 6.28
CA PHE A 110 -6.84 -6.04 6.18
C PHE A 110 -7.64 -7.02 5.33
N LEU A 111 -7.05 -7.46 4.23
CA LEU A 111 -7.60 -8.42 3.30
C LEU A 111 -6.92 -9.77 3.50
N ASP A 112 -7.71 -10.86 3.48
CA ASP A 112 -7.19 -12.21 3.60
C ASP A 112 -6.31 -12.57 2.38
N LYS A 113 -5.00 -12.63 2.60
CA LYS A 113 -4.02 -12.98 1.56
C LYS A 113 -4.08 -14.44 1.12
N SER A 114 -4.69 -15.33 1.91
CA SER A 114 -4.78 -16.76 1.56
C SER A 114 -5.75 -17.02 0.41
N GLY A 115 -6.62 -16.06 0.07
CA GLY A 115 -7.63 -16.19 -0.97
C GLY A 115 -8.75 -17.19 -0.63
N VAL A 116 -8.76 -17.77 0.58
CA VAL A 116 -9.74 -18.79 0.99
C VAL A 116 -11.10 -18.18 1.31
N GLN A 117 -11.12 -16.94 1.83
CA GLN A 117 -12.36 -16.24 2.21
C GLN A 117 -12.48 -14.80 1.65
N GLY A 118 -11.55 -14.37 0.79
CA GLY A 118 -11.35 -12.96 0.46
C GLY A 118 -11.82 -12.51 -0.93
N TRP A 119 -11.97 -11.19 -1.07
CA TRP A 119 -12.16 -10.46 -2.33
C TRP A 119 -10.85 -10.27 -3.13
N LEU A 120 -9.75 -10.87 -2.65
CA LEU A 120 -8.42 -10.77 -3.24
C LEU A 120 -8.13 -12.04 -4.06
N PRO A 121 -7.80 -11.94 -5.36
CA PRO A 121 -7.25 -13.07 -6.09
C PRO A 121 -5.88 -13.46 -5.51
N GLU A 122 -5.46 -14.70 -5.77
CA GLU A 122 -4.14 -15.17 -5.36
C GLU A 122 -3.05 -14.26 -5.95
N LEU A 123 -2.25 -13.64 -5.08
CA LEU A 123 -1.14 -12.79 -5.49
C LEU A 123 -0.02 -13.67 -6.07
N THR A 124 0.45 -13.33 -7.27
CA THR A 124 1.52 -14.08 -7.94
C THR A 124 2.89 -13.81 -7.32
N GLY A 125 3.02 -12.71 -6.58
CA GLY A 125 4.19 -12.36 -5.79
C GLY A 125 4.15 -10.95 -5.24
N CYS A 126 5.31 -10.44 -4.80
CA CYS A 126 5.48 -9.04 -4.42
C CYS A 126 6.82 -8.50 -4.93
N CYS A 127 6.88 -7.18 -5.08
CA CYS A 127 8.13 -6.43 -5.19
C CYS A 127 8.49 -5.83 -3.83
N LEU A 128 9.78 -5.76 -3.53
CA LEU A 128 10.27 -4.97 -2.41
C LEU A 128 10.54 -3.54 -2.87
N ILE A 129 9.70 -2.60 -2.45
CA ILE A 129 9.90 -1.18 -2.72
C ILE A 129 10.27 -0.53 -1.39
N GLN A 130 11.50 -0.03 -1.30
CA GLN A 130 12.05 0.53 -0.05
C GLN A 130 11.94 -0.44 1.15
N GLY A 131 12.10 -1.74 0.88
CA GLY A 131 12.03 -2.80 1.90
C GLY A 131 10.63 -3.28 2.25
N VAL A 132 9.58 -2.65 1.71
CA VAL A 132 8.18 -3.03 1.96
C VAL A 132 7.71 -4.00 0.86
N PRO A 133 7.05 -5.13 1.21
CA PRO A 133 6.39 -6.01 0.24
C PRO A 133 5.16 -5.32 -0.38
N ILE A 134 5.22 -5.03 -1.67
CA ILE A 134 4.15 -4.41 -2.46
C ILE A 134 3.67 -5.39 -3.52
N ALA A 135 2.36 -5.55 -3.70
CA ALA A 135 1.82 -6.39 -4.76
C ALA A 135 2.28 -5.95 -6.15
N MET A 136 2.43 -6.92 -7.05
CA MET A 136 2.81 -6.67 -8.43
C MET A 136 1.74 -5.85 -9.16
N LEU A 137 2.14 -4.98 -10.08
CA LEU A 137 1.19 -4.21 -10.91
C LEU A 137 0.22 -5.11 -11.68
N THR A 138 0.66 -6.30 -12.10
CA THR A 138 -0.19 -7.29 -12.76
C THR A 138 -1.32 -7.78 -11.87
N ASP A 139 -1.04 -8.00 -10.58
CA ASP A 139 -2.04 -8.46 -9.61
C ASP A 139 -3.00 -7.32 -9.26
N LEU A 140 -2.48 -6.10 -9.11
CA LEU A 140 -3.29 -4.90 -8.86
C LEU A 140 -4.25 -4.57 -10.02
N ALA A 141 -3.88 -4.88 -11.26
CA ALA A 141 -4.74 -4.66 -12.42
C ALA A 141 -5.95 -5.60 -12.45
N LEU A 142 -5.86 -6.78 -11.82
CA LEU A 142 -6.96 -7.75 -11.73
C LEU A 142 -7.97 -7.40 -10.63
N LEU A 143 -7.57 -6.53 -9.70
CA LEU A 143 -8.37 -6.05 -8.58
C LEU A 143 -9.24 -4.83 -8.92
N LYS A 144 -9.13 -4.29 -10.15
CA LYS A 144 -9.83 -3.09 -10.62
C LYS A 144 -10.94 -3.38 -11.62
#